data_AF-A0A950RR24-F1
#
_entry.id   AF-A0A950RR24-F1
#
_cell.length_a   1.000
_cell.length_b   1.000
_cell.length_c   1.000
_cell.angle_alpha   90.00
_cell.angle_beta   90.00
_cell.angle_gamma   90.00
#
_symmetry.space_group_name_H-M   'P 1'
#
loop_
_entity.id
_entity.type
_entity.pdbx_description
1 polymer ?
#
loop_
_entity_poly.entity_id
_entity_poly.type
_entity_poly.pdbx_seq_one_letter_code
_entity_poly.pdbx_strand_id
1 'polypeptide(L)'
;MEQFRNLGAQVYGISVDSTWAHDAWRAQLKLPDDVVLLSDFNREFGNAYGLIYDSPSGMRGVLRRAVLVVDRDGSIIYRWDVPDPPRLPTAEEVLDALRQHSSGTMAVH
;
A
#
# COMPACT_ATOMS: atom_id res chain seq x y z
N MET A 1 -10.36 3.15 7.20
CA MET A 1 -9.43 2.34 8.00
C MET A 1 -10.14 1.28 8.83
N GLU A 2 -11.23 1.62 9.53
CA GLU A 2 -11.96 0.66 10.37
C GLU A 2 -12.43 -0.61 9.64
N GLN A 3 -13.00 -0.49 8.43
CA GLN A 3 -13.43 -1.66 7.65
C GLN A 3 -12.28 -2.65 7.34
N PHE A 4 -11.08 -2.14 7.06
CA PHE A 4 -9.89 -2.98 6.87
C PHE A 4 -9.50 -3.67 8.17
N ARG A 5 -9.50 -2.94 9.29
CA ARG A 5 -9.21 -3.51 10.62
C ARG A 5 -10.22 -4.58 11.04
N ASN A 6 -11.50 -4.40 10.73
CA ASN A 6 -12.55 -5.38 11.01
C ASN A 6 -12.36 -6.68 10.22
N LEU A 7 -11.62 -6.63 9.10
CA LEU A 7 -11.18 -7.80 8.33
C LEU A 7 -9.77 -8.28 8.72
N GLY A 8 -9.20 -7.76 9.82
CA GLY A 8 -7.86 -8.13 10.29
C GLY A 8 -6.71 -7.58 9.43
N ALA A 9 -6.97 -6.58 8.59
CA ALA A 9 -5.96 -5.94 7.74
C ALA A 9 -5.52 -4.58 8.30
N GLN A 10 -4.21 -4.33 8.28
CA GLN A 10 -3.61 -3.03 8.58
C GLN A 10 -3.23 -2.35 7.25
N VAL A 11 -3.49 -1.05 7.15
CA VAL A 11 -3.13 -0.26 5.96
C VAL A 11 -1.92 0.61 6.28
N TYR A 12 -0.97 0.67 5.33
CA TYR A 12 0.25 1.47 5.39
C TYR A 12 0.36 2.33 4.13
N GLY A 13 0.77 3.59 4.27
CA GLY A 13 1.27 4.40 3.17
C GLY A 13 2.79 4.24 3.07
N ILE A 14 3.32 4.02 1.87
CA ILE A 14 4.76 3.81 1.66
C ILE A 14 5.25 4.76 0.56
N SER A 15 6.36 5.45 0.81
CA SER A 15 7.07 6.23 -0.23
C SER A 15 8.58 6.21 0.02
N VAL A 16 9.37 6.66 -0.95
CA VAL A 16 10.82 6.82 -0.81
C VAL A 16 11.23 8.06 0.00
N ASP A 17 10.25 8.83 0.50
CA ASP A 17 10.52 10.02 1.29
C ASP A 17 11.11 9.64 2.65
N SER A 18 11.90 10.53 3.25
CA SER A 18 12.45 10.32 4.59
C SER A 18 11.37 10.37 5.66
N THR A 19 11.64 9.77 6.82
CA THR A 19 10.74 9.86 7.98
C THR A 19 10.45 11.30 8.40
N TRP A 20 11.44 12.20 8.30
CA TRP A 20 11.25 13.63 8.56
C TRP A 20 10.28 14.30 7.58
N ALA A 21 10.31 13.92 6.31
CA ALA A 21 9.36 14.42 5.31
C ALA A 21 7.95 13.89 5.59
N HIS A 22 7.81 12.62 5.98
CA HIS A 22 6.52 12.08 6.43
C HIS A 22 5.96 12.78 7.66
N ASP A 23 6.81 13.09 8.65
CA ASP A 23 6.39 13.82 9.86
C ASP A 23 5.92 15.23 9.54
N ALA A 24 6.67 15.95 8.68
CA ALA A 24 6.28 17.26 8.19
C ALA A 24 4.94 17.21 7.43
N TRP A 25 4.76 16.21 6.55
CA TRP A 25 3.53 16.03 5.79
C TRP A 25 2.33 15.70 6.69
N ARG A 26 2.52 14.82 7.69
CA ARG A 26 1.51 14.53 8.73
C ARG A 26 1.10 15.80 9.46
N ALA A 27 2.07 16.58 9.94
CA ALA A 27 1.79 17.81 10.68
C ALA A 27 1.04 18.84 9.83
N GLN A 28 1.46 19.00 8.56
CA GLN A 28 0.84 19.94 7.63
C GLN A 28 -0.61 19.58 7.29
N LEU A 29 -0.87 18.30 6.99
CA LEU A 29 -2.21 17.83 6.62
C LEU A 29 -3.09 17.43 7.81
N LYS A 30 -2.54 17.45 9.04
CA LYS A 30 -3.19 16.94 10.25
C LYS A 30 -3.72 15.51 10.03
N LEU A 31 -2.85 14.65 9.49
CA LEU A 31 -3.25 13.26 9.23
C LEU A 31 -3.61 12.56 10.55
N PRO A 32 -4.66 11.72 10.55
CA PRO A 32 -5.00 10.90 11.71
C PRO A 32 -3.84 10.01 12.15
N ASP A 33 -3.76 9.75 13.46
CA ASP A 33 -2.70 8.90 14.05
C ASP A 33 -2.76 7.44 13.56
N ASP A 34 -3.92 6.97 13.11
CA ASP A 34 -4.10 5.63 12.58
C ASP A 34 -3.65 5.47 11.11
N VAL A 35 -3.18 6.55 10.48
CA VAL A 35 -2.49 6.52 9.19
C VAL A 35 -1.00 6.29 9.44
N VAL A 36 -0.53 5.07 9.23
CA VAL A 36 0.89 4.71 9.34
C VAL A 36 1.59 4.98 8.02
N LEU A 37 2.70 5.72 8.08
CA LEU A 37 3.56 6.03 6.93
C LEU A 37 4.91 5.35 7.12
N LEU A 38 5.37 4.62 6.12
CA LEU A 38 6.64 3.90 6.10
C LEU A 38 7.57 4.50 5.06
N SER A 39 8.80 4.74 5.46
CA SER A 39 9.86 5.22 4.58
C SER A 39 10.57 4.04 3.93
N ASP A 40 10.49 3.96 2.61
CA ASP A 40 11.32 3.09 1.76
C ASP A 40 12.49 3.87 1.17
N PHE A 41 13.17 4.67 2.01
CA PHE A 41 14.25 5.57 1.59
C PHE A 41 15.36 4.85 0.82
N ASN A 42 15.63 3.59 1.19
CA ASN A 42 16.63 2.72 0.58
C ASN A 42 16.09 1.84 -0.56
N ARG A 43 14.81 1.96 -0.91
CA ARG A 43 14.15 1.27 -2.05
C ARG A 43 14.10 -0.25 -1.90
N GLU A 44 14.24 -0.78 -0.70
CA GLU A 44 14.23 -2.23 -0.45
C GLU A 44 12.85 -2.81 -0.78
N PHE A 45 11.79 -2.17 -0.30
CA PHE A 45 10.42 -2.59 -0.58
C PHE A 45 10.10 -2.41 -2.08
N GLY A 46 10.41 -1.24 -2.64
CA GLY A 46 10.16 -0.97 -4.04
C GLY A 46 10.85 -1.97 -4.97
N ASN A 47 12.09 -2.35 -4.69
CA ASN A 47 12.81 -3.36 -5.46
C ASN A 47 12.17 -4.74 -5.30
N ALA A 48 11.84 -5.15 -4.07
CA ALA A 48 11.24 -6.46 -3.79
C ALA A 48 9.90 -6.67 -4.50
N TYR A 49 9.09 -5.61 -4.63
CA TYR A 49 7.75 -5.69 -5.23
C TYR A 49 7.70 -5.23 -6.71
N GLY A 50 8.84 -4.86 -7.30
CA GLY A 50 8.91 -4.36 -8.68
C GLY A 50 8.16 -3.05 -8.88
N LEU A 51 8.27 -2.13 -7.91
CA LEU A 51 7.58 -0.85 -7.88
C LEU A 51 8.48 0.35 -8.17
N ILE A 52 9.80 0.18 -8.29
CA ILE A 52 10.71 1.26 -8.63
C ILE A 52 10.48 1.72 -10.07
N TYR A 53 10.30 3.02 -10.27
CA TYR A 53 10.21 3.63 -11.59
C TYR A 53 10.82 5.03 -11.61
N ASP A 54 11.15 5.47 -12.83
CA ASP A 54 11.55 6.85 -13.10
C ASP A 54 10.32 7.61 -13.61
N SER A 55 9.97 8.71 -12.93
CA SER A 55 8.77 9.47 -13.26
C SER A 55 8.95 10.30 -14.53
N PRO A 56 7.86 10.60 -15.26
CA PRO A 56 7.89 11.57 -16.37
C PRO A 56 8.35 12.97 -15.96
N SER A 57 8.27 13.32 -14.66
CA SER A 57 8.78 14.57 -14.10
C SER A 57 10.29 14.57 -13.83
N GLY A 58 11.00 13.51 -14.19
CA GLY A 58 12.46 13.40 -14.05
C GLY A 58 12.94 12.93 -12.68
N MET A 59 12.05 12.51 -11.78
CA MET A 59 12.43 11.90 -10.51
C MET A 59 12.81 10.45 -10.74
N ARG A 60 13.99 10.03 -10.28
CA ARG A 60 14.49 8.68 -10.48
C ARG A 60 14.32 7.81 -9.25
N GLY A 61 14.06 6.53 -9.47
CA GLY A 61 14.04 5.53 -8.41
C GLY A 61 12.95 5.77 -7.36
N VAL A 62 11.77 6.21 -7.77
CA VAL A 62 10.62 6.46 -6.88
C VAL A 62 9.66 5.28 -6.91
N LEU A 63 8.75 5.20 -5.93
CA LEU A 63 7.69 4.18 -5.97
C LEU A 63 6.61 4.58 -6.96
N ARG A 64 6.27 3.65 -7.87
CA ARG A 64 5.07 3.77 -8.69
C ARG A 64 3.83 3.77 -7.82
N ARG A 65 2.79 4.45 -8.28
CA ARG A 65 1.51 4.40 -7.59
C ARG A 65 0.94 2.99 -7.70
N ALA A 66 0.73 2.37 -6.55
CA ALA A 66 0.24 1.00 -6.45
C ALA A 66 -0.62 0.80 -5.19
N VAL A 67 -1.47 -0.21 -5.22
CA VAL A 67 -2.18 -0.76 -4.06
C VAL A 67 -1.95 -2.26 -4.09
N LEU A 68 -1.34 -2.78 -3.03
CA LEU A 68 -1.08 -4.19 -2.85
C LEU A 68 -1.85 -4.65 -1.61
N VAL A 69 -2.40 -5.86 -1.67
CA VAL A 69 -2.84 -6.60 -0.49
C VAL A 69 -1.97 -7.83 -0.37
N VAL A 70 -1.30 -7.95 0.77
CA VAL A 70 -0.38 -9.03 1.09
C VAL A 70 -0.98 -9.81 2.24
N ASP A 71 -1.07 -11.14 2.10
CA ASP A 71 -1.54 -12.02 3.18
C ASP A 71 -0.45 -12.26 4.24
N ARG A 72 -0.77 -13.09 5.25
CA ARG A 72 0.15 -13.36 6.37
C ARG A 72 1.36 -14.19 5.98
N ASP A 73 1.29 -14.92 4.88
CA ASP A 73 2.38 -15.74 4.36
C ASP A 73 3.28 -14.95 3.39
N GLY A 74 2.95 -13.67 3.16
CA GLY A 74 3.69 -12.78 2.28
C GLY A 74 3.27 -12.86 0.80
N SER A 75 2.16 -13.54 0.49
CA SER A 75 1.66 -13.64 -0.88
C SER A 75 0.79 -12.44 -1.25
N ILE A 76 0.94 -11.95 -2.47
CA ILE A 76 0.12 -10.85 -3.00
C ILE A 76 -1.22 -11.42 -3.47
N ILE A 77 -2.29 -11.10 -2.75
CA ILE A 77 -3.66 -11.54 -3.05
C ILE A 77 -4.46 -10.52 -3.86
N TYR A 78 -3.94 -9.29 -3.95
CA TYR A 78 -4.44 -8.24 -4.83
C TYR A 78 -3.29 -7.31 -5.24
N ARG A 79 -3.24 -6.97 -6.53
CA ARG A 79 -2.27 -6.04 -7.09
C ARG A 79 -2.97 -5.09 -8.03
N TRP A 80 -2.90 -3.81 -7.71
CA TRP A 80 -3.25 -2.73 -8.62
C TRP A 80 -2.03 -1.82 -8.78
N ASP A 81 -1.52 -1.75 -9.99
CA ASP A 81 -0.37 -0.93 -10.34
C ASP A 81 -0.37 -0.74 -11.86
N VAL A 82 -1.44 -0.14 -12.38
CA VAL A 82 -1.59 0.09 -13.82
C VAL A 82 -0.91 1.42 -14.20
N PRO A 83 -0.08 1.48 -15.27
CA PRO A 83 0.43 2.75 -15.79
C PRO A 83 -0.70 3.66 -16.27
N ASP A 84 -0.64 4.95 -15.91
CA ASP A 84 -1.62 5.99 -16.28
C ASP A 84 -3.10 5.57 -16.13
N PRO A 85 -3.52 5.13 -14.93
CA PRO A 85 -4.85 4.60 -14.76
C PRO A 85 -5.88 5.74 -14.74
N PRO A 86 -7.09 5.53 -15.30
CA PRO A 86 -8.14 6.55 -15.34
C PRO A 86 -8.68 6.91 -13.94
N ARG A 87 -8.48 6.02 -12.96
CA ARG A 87 -8.81 6.24 -11.55
C ARG A 87 -7.99 5.33 -10.64
N LEU A 88 -7.94 5.67 -9.36
CA LEU A 88 -7.47 4.79 -8.29
C LEU A 88 -8.46 3.65 -8.02
N PRO A 89 -8.02 2.52 -7.44
CA PRO A 89 -8.94 1.53 -6.93
C PRO A 89 -9.71 2.13 -5.76
N THR A 90 -10.99 1.81 -5.68
CA THR A 90 -11.84 2.20 -4.56
C THR A 90 -11.49 1.35 -3.34
N ALA A 91 -11.80 1.86 -2.14
CA ALA A 91 -11.64 1.07 -0.92
C ALA A 91 -12.45 -0.23 -0.98
N GLU A 92 -13.63 -0.23 -1.62
CA GLU A 92 -14.48 -1.40 -1.74
C GLU A 92 -13.84 -2.50 -2.61
N GLU A 93 -13.22 -2.14 -3.74
CA GLU A 93 -12.48 -3.10 -4.59
C GLU A 93 -11.35 -3.80 -3.82
N VAL A 94 -10.70 -3.09 -2.89
CA VAL A 94 -9.63 -3.65 -2.04
C VAL A 94 -10.22 -4.49 -0.89
N LEU A 95 -11.32 -4.04 -0.29
CA LEU A 95 -12.03 -4.78 0.76
C LEU A 95 -12.60 -6.10 0.23
N ASP A 96 -13.10 -6.13 -1.00
CA ASP A 96 -13.61 -7.33 -1.64
C ASP A 96 -12.51 -8.39 -1.83
N ALA A 97 -11.31 -7.98 -2.22
CA ALA A 97 -10.17 -8.89 -2.30
C ALA A 97 -9.83 -9.52 -0.94
N LEU A 98 -9.87 -8.73 0.14
CA LEU A 98 -9.66 -9.22 1.50
C LEU A 98 -10.76 -10.21 1.96
N ARG A 99 -12.03 -9.92 1.66
CA ARG A 99 -13.17 -10.80 2.01
C ARG A 99 -13.11 -12.13 1.27
N GLN A 100 -12.77 -12.10 -0.01
CA GLN A 100 -12.63 -13.30 -0.85
C GLN A 100 -11.51 -14.21 -0.35
N HIS A 101 -10.37 -13.64 0.02
CA HIS A 101 -9.26 -14.40 0.58
C HIS A 101 -9.56 -14.96 1.98
N SER A 102 -10.21 -14.17 2.84
CA SER A 102 -10.59 -14.61 4.20
C SER A 102 -11.60 -15.77 4.20
N SER A 103 -12.45 -15.83 3.19
CA SER A 103 -13.44 -16.90 3.00
C SER A 103 -12.80 -18.24 2.55
N GLY A 104 -11.54 -18.22 2.09
CA GLY A 104 -10.79 -19.38 1.64
C GLY A 104 -10.05 -20.17 2.74
N THR A 105 -10.08 -19.71 4.00
CA THR A 105 -9.36 -20.37 5.12
C THR A 105 -10.23 -21.35 5.92
N MET A 106 -11.45 -21.68 5.47
CA MET A 106 -12.25 -22.72 6.12
C MET A 106 -11.80 -24.13 5.69
N ALA A 107 -11.34 -24.90 6.69
CA ALA A 107 -11.15 -26.35 6.74
C ALA A 107 -9.76 -26.92 6.34
N VAL A 108 -8.99 -27.26 7.36
CA VAL A 108 -8.39 -28.59 7.46
C VAL A 108 -8.56 -29.07 8.90
N HIS A 109 -9.14 -30.27 9.04
CA HIS A 109 -9.48 -30.96 10.28
C HIS A 109 -8.27 -31.30 11.14
#